data_AF-A0A969XM30-F1
#
_entry.id   AF-A0A969XM30-F1
#
_cell.length_a   1.000
_cell.length_b   1.000
_cell.length_c   1.000
_cell.angle_alpha   90.00
_cell.angle_beta   90.00
_cell.angle_gamma   90.00
#
_symmetry.space_group_name_H-M   'P 1'
#
loop_
_entity.id
_entity.type
_entity.pdbx_description
1 polymer ?
#
loop_
_entity_poly.entity_id
_entity_poly.type
_entity_poly.pdbx_seq_one_letter_code
_entity_poly.pdbx_strand_id
1 'polypeptide(L)'
;HLVCPGLDVTGVSFPGVPGVVSGHNGRVAWGYTNSYADVQDLYMERLRPNGDGGVRAEYNGEWYDAVVHEEVIRVRGRRPRRHRVVVTRHGPIINGLAADLADEEPLALRWPSLEPRSIIPGILAMNRAGSVHEMREALRQWSGPVQNVVYADVEGNIAYSLAGRVPIRAQGDGSLPVPGWTDAYEWTGYIPFDELPHALNPACGYLATANNRVVDDGYPHYIGRDTRIGDRAQRICELIAARPAADVAYMREMQFDLVSPSAREIARHLTGLPVDDPILREVLDLVRGWDGRLAADSAAAVVYEVFVGEMLSLMLRRLPARQVPGRQEAAGAGGAPETVDVTLRAMGQGPNTLLVEHTLYADRSLQWLQVMLERPIPYWFDLGHGETREDVMRLALLKTVRRLRREQGPDPARWSWGALHRVAFEHPLGVAALTDAAFSRGPYPAGGDATTVWATGTSRSDLASTSVVAPPYRMVIDLGDLGASRALLAPGQSGHPGDRHYDDQAEAWFTGEYHPMLYAREDVEEHAERRMLLRPAGC
;
A
#
# COMPACT_ATOMS: atom_id res chain seq x y z
N HIS A 1 -8.72 -15.35 -18.98
CA HIS A 1 -9.66 -15.17 -20.11
C HIS A 1 -10.91 -16.00 -19.87
N LEU A 2 -12.09 -15.40 -19.97
CA LEU A 2 -13.40 -16.02 -19.80
C LEU A 2 -14.27 -15.66 -21.02
N VAL A 3 -14.83 -16.67 -21.69
CA VAL A 3 -15.69 -16.49 -22.88
C VAL A 3 -16.99 -17.27 -22.71
N CYS A 4 -18.12 -16.58 -22.81
CA CYS A 4 -19.47 -17.16 -22.90
C CYS A 4 -20.43 -16.20 -23.63
N PRO A 5 -21.68 -16.59 -23.94
CA PRO A 5 -22.62 -15.68 -24.60
C PRO A 5 -22.76 -14.35 -23.83
N GLY A 6 -22.40 -13.24 -24.47
CA GLY A 6 -22.45 -11.89 -23.88
C GLY A 6 -21.30 -11.55 -22.93
N LEU A 7 -20.21 -12.34 -22.91
CA LEU A 7 -19.01 -12.07 -22.11
C LEU A 7 -17.76 -12.58 -22.83
N ASP A 8 -16.81 -11.70 -23.06
CA ASP A 8 -15.47 -12.05 -23.53
C ASP A 8 -14.45 -11.14 -22.85
N VAL A 9 -13.78 -11.63 -21.81
CA VAL A 9 -12.98 -10.80 -20.90
C VAL A 9 -11.70 -11.47 -20.45
N THR A 10 -10.60 -10.72 -20.41
CA THR A 10 -9.30 -11.22 -19.97
C THR A 10 -8.57 -10.21 -19.08
N GLY A 11 -7.73 -10.71 -18.17
CA GLY A 11 -7.08 -9.92 -17.13
C GLY A 11 -6.82 -10.73 -15.86
N VAL A 12 -6.65 -10.02 -14.74
CA VAL A 12 -6.37 -10.58 -13.43
C VAL A 12 -7.62 -10.62 -12.53
N SER A 13 -7.66 -11.61 -11.64
CA SER A 13 -8.66 -11.72 -10.59
C SER A 13 -8.05 -12.27 -9.31
N PHE A 14 -8.80 -12.18 -8.21
CA PHE A 14 -8.43 -12.84 -6.96
C PHE A 14 -8.97 -14.28 -6.95
N PRO A 15 -8.15 -15.30 -6.64
CA PRO A 15 -8.65 -16.66 -6.48
C PRO A 15 -9.86 -16.71 -5.53
N GLY A 16 -10.98 -17.25 -6.01
CA GLY A 16 -12.25 -17.29 -5.27
C GLY A 16 -13.22 -16.14 -5.56
N VAL A 17 -12.81 -15.11 -6.31
CA VAL A 17 -13.68 -14.01 -6.77
C VAL A 17 -14.07 -14.23 -8.24
N PRO A 18 -15.36 -14.21 -8.59
CA PRO A 18 -15.80 -14.36 -9.98
C PRO A 18 -15.52 -13.10 -10.81
N GLY A 19 -15.22 -13.31 -12.09
CA GLY A 19 -14.95 -12.25 -13.06
C GLY A 19 -13.50 -11.74 -13.03
N VAL A 20 -13.20 -10.81 -13.92
CA VAL A 20 -11.91 -10.11 -14.04
C VAL A 20 -11.99 -8.78 -13.30
N VAL A 21 -11.06 -8.50 -12.39
CA VAL A 21 -11.08 -7.28 -11.57
C VAL A 21 -10.30 -6.16 -12.23
N SER A 22 -9.22 -6.46 -12.98
CA SER A 22 -8.49 -5.53 -13.85
C SER A 22 -8.14 -6.22 -15.17
N GLY A 23 -8.37 -5.56 -16.30
CA GLY A 23 -8.18 -6.16 -17.62
C GLY A 23 -8.96 -5.42 -18.72
N HIS A 24 -9.37 -6.17 -19.75
CA HIS A 24 -10.26 -5.66 -20.79
C HIS A 24 -11.25 -6.72 -21.27
N ASN A 25 -12.34 -6.26 -21.87
CA ASN A 25 -13.33 -7.09 -22.56
C ASN A 25 -13.36 -6.86 -24.08
N GLY A 26 -12.26 -6.33 -24.61
CA GLY A 26 -12.09 -6.01 -26.03
C GLY A 26 -12.81 -4.72 -26.49
N ARG A 27 -13.62 -4.11 -25.63
CA ARG A 27 -14.25 -2.80 -25.86
C ARG A 27 -13.83 -1.75 -24.85
N VAL A 28 -13.70 -2.16 -23.59
CA VAL A 28 -13.29 -1.32 -22.47
C VAL A 28 -12.12 -1.99 -21.75
N ALA A 29 -11.12 -1.21 -21.40
CA ALA A 29 -10.02 -1.60 -20.51
C ALA A 29 -10.11 -0.83 -19.20
N TRP A 30 -9.75 -1.46 -18.08
CA TRP A 30 -9.82 -0.82 -16.77
C TRP A 30 -8.75 -1.34 -15.80
N GLY A 31 -8.33 -0.46 -14.90
CA GLY A 31 -7.49 -0.77 -13.75
C GLY A 31 -7.88 0.11 -12.57
N TYR A 32 -7.34 -0.18 -11.39
CA TYR A 32 -7.63 0.59 -10.18
C TYR A 32 -6.43 0.75 -9.26
N THR A 33 -6.47 1.80 -8.44
CA THR A 33 -5.54 2.03 -7.33
C THR A 33 -6.32 2.38 -6.06
N ASN A 34 -5.78 2.04 -4.88
CA ASN A 34 -6.41 2.44 -3.62
C ASN A 34 -6.52 3.97 -3.54
N SER A 35 -7.71 4.47 -3.25
CA SER A 35 -7.95 5.91 -3.13
C SER A 35 -7.44 6.51 -1.83
N TYR A 36 -7.32 5.67 -0.79
CA TYR A 36 -7.13 6.09 0.58
C TYR A 36 -8.20 7.11 1.05
N ALA A 37 -9.41 7.03 0.49
CA ALA A 37 -10.54 7.75 1.03
C ALA A 37 -10.76 7.36 2.50
N ASP A 38 -11.06 8.36 3.31
CA ASP A 38 -11.30 8.24 4.74
C ASP A 38 -12.70 7.63 4.97
N VAL A 39 -12.69 6.31 5.09
CA VAL A 39 -13.89 5.47 5.25
C VAL A 39 -13.87 4.67 6.56
N GLN A 40 -12.98 4.98 7.49
CA GLN A 40 -12.85 4.26 8.75
C GLN A 40 -12.87 5.25 9.89
N ASP A 41 -13.84 5.11 10.80
CA ASP A 41 -13.91 5.91 12.03
C ASP A 41 -13.74 5.03 13.26
N LEU A 42 -13.08 5.59 14.27
CA LEU A 42 -12.97 5.00 15.59
C LEU A 42 -13.90 5.74 16.56
N TYR A 43 -14.82 5.00 17.17
CA TYR A 43 -15.72 5.53 18.19
C TYR A 43 -15.27 5.05 19.58
N MET A 44 -15.06 5.98 20.51
CA MET A 44 -14.82 5.69 21.92
C MET A 44 -16.15 5.32 22.59
N GLU A 45 -16.26 4.09 23.06
CA GLU A 45 -17.48 3.49 23.59
C GLU A 45 -17.44 3.39 25.11
N ARG A 46 -18.56 3.71 25.75
CA ARG A 46 -18.73 3.46 27.18
C ARG A 46 -19.40 2.11 27.37
N LEU A 47 -18.66 1.17 27.93
CA LEU A 47 -19.10 -0.20 28.12
C LEU A 47 -19.23 -0.55 29.60
N ARG A 48 -20.22 -1.38 29.95
CA ARG A 48 -20.34 -1.98 31.29
C ARG A 48 -20.82 -3.43 31.22
N PRO A 49 -20.44 -4.29 32.17
CA PRO A 49 -20.94 -5.66 32.22
C PRO A 49 -22.43 -5.73 32.59
N ASN A 50 -23.13 -6.78 32.15
CA ASN A 50 -24.55 -7.03 32.46
C ASN A 50 -24.78 -8.30 33.33
N GLY A 51 -23.86 -8.64 34.24
CA GLY A 51 -24.02 -9.75 35.21
C GLY A 51 -23.86 -11.17 34.64
N ASP A 52 -24.36 -11.42 33.43
CA ASP A 52 -24.41 -12.75 32.79
C ASP A 52 -23.40 -12.91 31.63
N GLY A 53 -22.28 -12.21 31.70
CA GLY A 53 -21.29 -12.17 30.60
C GLY A 53 -21.72 -11.29 29.41
N GLY A 54 -22.89 -10.65 29.48
CA GLY A 54 -23.31 -9.60 28.54
C GLY A 54 -22.52 -8.29 28.72
N VAL A 55 -22.55 -7.45 27.68
CA VAL A 55 -22.01 -6.08 27.71
C VAL A 55 -23.13 -5.13 27.33
N ARG A 56 -23.24 -4.01 28.06
CA ARG A 56 -24.07 -2.87 27.67
C ARG A 56 -23.20 -1.71 27.22
N ALA A 57 -23.64 -1.02 26.19
CA ALA A 57 -23.03 0.21 25.68
C ALA A 57 -23.98 1.40 25.90
N GLU A 58 -23.43 2.59 26.08
CA GLU A 58 -24.20 3.84 26.22
C GLU A 58 -24.39 4.51 24.85
N TYR A 59 -25.59 5.04 24.59
CA TYR A 59 -25.87 5.95 23.47
C TYR A 59 -26.97 6.93 23.84
N ASN A 60 -26.71 8.23 23.72
CA ASN A 60 -27.63 9.32 24.05
C ASN A 60 -28.26 9.18 25.46
N GLY A 61 -27.46 8.77 26.45
CA GLY A 61 -27.88 8.59 27.84
C GLY A 61 -28.63 7.28 28.13
N GLU A 62 -28.93 6.48 27.10
CA GLU A 62 -29.55 5.17 27.25
C GLU A 62 -28.50 4.06 27.14
N TRP A 63 -28.67 3.00 27.93
CA TRP A 63 -27.82 1.81 27.84
C TRP A 63 -28.53 0.73 27.04
N TYR A 64 -27.88 0.17 26.04
CA TYR A 64 -28.40 -0.93 25.23
C TYR A 64 -27.47 -2.15 25.33
N ASP A 65 -28.01 -3.35 25.08
CA ASP A 65 -27.18 -4.57 25.04
C ASP A 65 -26.36 -4.60 23.74
N ALA A 66 -25.05 -4.68 23.88
CA ALA A 66 -24.14 -4.90 22.76
C ALA A 66 -24.15 -6.38 22.36
N VAL A 67 -23.83 -6.67 21.09
CA VAL A 67 -23.72 -8.05 20.62
C VAL A 67 -22.38 -8.61 21.09
N VAL A 68 -22.41 -9.81 21.70
CA VAL A 68 -21.21 -10.50 22.17
C VAL A 68 -21.10 -11.84 21.45
N HIS A 69 -19.99 -12.05 20.74
CA HIS A 69 -19.64 -13.33 20.13
C HIS A 69 -18.54 -14.01 20.93
N GLU A 70 -18.75 -15.28 21.27
CA GLU A 70 -17.76 -16.14 21.90
C GLU A 70 -17.17 -17.09 20.85
N GLU A 71 -15.98 -16.75 20.37
CA GLU A 71 -15.30 -17.48 19.31
C GLU A 71 -14.27 -18.46 19.90
N VAL A 72 -14.20 -19.66 19.33
CA VAL A 72 -13.17 -20.66 19.70
C VAL A 72 -12.23 -20.88 18.53
N ILE A 73 -11.07 -20.23 18.59
CA ILE A 73 -10.02 -20.35 17.59
C ILE A 73 -9.18 -21.59 17.88
N ARG A 74 -9.29 -22.60 17.01
CA ARG A 74 -8.44 -23.81 17.09
C ARG A 74 -7.06 -23.50 16.52
N VAL A 75 -6.02 -23.68 17.35
CA VAL A 75 -4.63 -23.39 16.97
C VAL A 75 -3.88 -24.71 16.79
N ARG A 76 -3.30 -24.93 15.60
CA ARG A 76 -2.52 -26.13 15.31
C ARG A 76 -1.40 -26.31 16.35
N GLY A 77 -1.32 -27.50 16.96
CA GLY A 77 -0.29 -27.83 17.95
C GLY A 77 -0.43 -27.13 19.31
N ARG A 78 -1.48 -26.33 19.54
CA ARG A 78 -1.73 -25.63 20.81
C ARG A 78 -3.16 -25.82 21.28
N ARG A 79 -3.45 -25.46 22.54
CA ARG A 79 -4.83 -25.47 23.05
C ARG A 79 -5.67 -24.42 22.30
N PRO A 80 -6.97 -24.70 22.02
CA PRO A 80 -7.87 -23.71 21.45
C PRO A 80 -7.89 -22.43 22.30
N ARG A 81 -7.93 -21.28 21.64
CA ARG A 81 -8.06 -19.98 22.29
C ARG A 81 -9.50 -19.52 22.20
N ARG A 82 -10.08 -19.11 23.32
CA ARG A 82 -11.36 -18.42 23.34
C ARG A 82 -11.12 -16.94 23.09
N HIS A 83 -11.91 -16.34 22.24
CA HIS A 83 -11.85 -14.91 21.92
C HIS A 83 -13.26 -14.34 21.99
N ARG A 84 -13.40 -13.24 22.73
CA ARG A 84 -14.68 -12.57 22.92
C ARG A 84 -14.71 -11.32 22.08
N VAL A 85 -15.65 -11.24 21.14
CA VAL A 85 -15.83 -10.09 20.25
C VAL A 85 -17.08 -9.34 20.72
N VAL A 86 -16.90 -8.07 21.08
CA VAL A 86 -18.01 -7.17 21.42
C VAL A 86 -18.27 -6.27 20.23
N VAL A 87 -19.52 -6.17 19.79
CA VAL A 87 -19.96 -5.35 18.66
C VAL A 87 -21.02 -4.38 19.16
N THR A 88 -20.72 -3.08 19.05
CA THR A 88 -21.65 -1.99 19.35
C THR A 88 -22.41 -1.58 18.08
N ARG A 89 -23.26 -0.56 18.18
CA ARG A 89 -23.91 0.04 16.99
C ARG A 89 -22.91 0.59 15.96
N HIS A 90 -21.71 0.97 16.39
CA HIS A 90 -20.66 1.51 15.52
C HIS A 90 -19.77 0.43 14.92
N GLY A 91 -19.64 -0.73 15.56
CA GLY A 91 -18.88 -1.86 15.04
C GLY A 91 -18.16 -2.67 16.12
N PRO A 92 -17.24 -3.57 15.72
CA PRO A 92 -16.48 -4.37 16.66
C PRO A 92 -15.50 -3.52 17.47
N ILE A 93 -15.32 -3.87 18.75
CA ILE A 93 -14.28 -3.30 19.61
C ILE A 93 -12.91 -3.88 19.20
N ILE A 94 -11.95 -3.02 18.89
CA ILE A 94 -10.67 -3.40 18.25
C ILE A 94 -9.42 -3.24 19.13
N ASN A 95 -9.56 -2.87 20.40
CA ASN A 95 -8.41 -2.67 21.31
C ASN A 95 -7.48 -3.89 21.38
N GLY A 96 -7.99 -5.10 21.12
CA GLY A 96 -7.20 -6.32 21.08
C GLY A 96 -6.30 -6.50 19.85
N LEU A 97 -6.37 -5.63 18.83
CA LEU A 97 -5.57 -5.74 17.60
C LEU A 97 -4.09 -5.35 17.80
N ALA A 98 -3.80 -4.50 18.77
CA ALA A 98 -2.45 -4.01 19.03
C ALA A 98 -2.25 -3.78 20.52
N ALA A 99 -1.07 -4.11 21.02
CA ALA A 99 -0.79 -4.03 22.46
C ALA A 99 -0.92 -2.60 22.98
N ASP A 100 -0.57 -1.62 22.15
CA ASP A 100 -0.64 -0.19 22.44
C ASP A 100 -2.06 0.39 22.49
N LEU A 101 -3.06 -0.38 22.07
CA LEU A 101 -4.48 -0.03 22.21
C LEU A 101 -5.15 -0.71 23.42
N ALA A 102 -4.48 -1.64 24.09
CA ALA A 102 -5.11 -2.51 25.10
C ALA A 102 -5.63 -1.75 26.33
N ASP A 103 -4.95 -0.68 26.72
CA ASP A 103 -5.29 0.15 27.88
C ASP A 103 -6.08 1.43 27.50
N GLU A 104 -6.41 1.61 26.22
CA GLU A 104 -7.23 2.73 25.76
C GLU A 104 -8.70 2.52 26.12
N GLU A 105 -9.48 3.62 26.10
CA GLU A 105 -10.95 3.52 26.11
C GLU A 105 -11.42 2.56 24.99
N PRO A 106 -12.51 1.81 25.17
CA PRO A 106 -12.98 0.88 24.15
C PRO A 106 -13.21 1.57 22.80
N LEU A 107 -12.51 1.13 21.76
CA LEU A 107 -12.56 1.69 20.40
C LEU A 107 -13.36 0.76 19.49
N ALA A 108 -14.54 1.20 19.06
CA ALA A 108 -15.32 0.55 18.01
C ALA A 108 -14.88 1.03 16.63
N LEU A 109 -14.62 0.10 15.70
CA LEU A 109 -14.32 0.41 14.29
C LEU A 109 -15.59 0.44 13.45
N ARG A 110 -15.93 1.61 12.90
CA ARG A 110 -16.99 1.76 11.88
C ARG A 110 -16.37 1.84 10.49
N TRP A 111 -16.76 0.93 9.60
CA TRP A 111 -16.22 0.83 8.24
C TRP A 111 -17.30 0.34 7.27
N PRO A 112 -17.56 1.00 6.10
CA PRO A 112 -18.63 0.58 5.20
C PRO A 112 -18.46 -0.85 4.65
N SER A 113 -17.22 -1.36 4.60
CA SER A 113 -16.93 -2.73 4.20
C SER A 113 -17.38 -3.79 5.21
N LEU A 114 -17.75 -3.39 6.43
CA LEU A 114 -18.38 -4.27 7.43
C LEU A 114 -19.91 -4.32 7.30
N GLU A 115 -20.50 -3.47 6.46
CA GLU A 115 -21.94 -3.54 6.16
C GLU A 115 -22.24 -4.70 5.19
N PRO A 116 -23.43 -5.33 5.26
CA PRO A 116 -23.77 -6.51 4.47
C PRO A 116 -24.07 -6.18 2.99
N ARG A 117 -23.05 -5.77 2.23
CA ARG A 117 -23.12 -5.49 0.79
C ARG A 117 -22.03 -6.23 0.02
N SER A 118 -22.41 -6.79 -1.12
CA SER A 118 -21.49 -7.50 -2.01
C SER A 118 -21.02 -6.60 -3.15
N ILE A 119 -19.72 -6.66 -3.45
CA ILE A 119 -19.09 -6.03 -4.61
C ILE A 119 -19.30 -6.83 -5.91
N ILE A 120 -19.67 -8.11 -5.80
CA ILE A 120 -19.72 -9.05 -6.93
C ILE A 120 -20.61 -8.58 -8.10
N PRO A 121 -21.84 -8.04 -7.86
CA PRO A 121 -22.66 -7.52 -8.95
C PRO A 121 -21.96 -6.41 -9.77
N GLY A 122 -21.21 -5.53 -9.09
CA GLY A 122 -20.42 -4.48 -9.74
C GLY A 122 -19.33 -5.05 -10.64
N ILE A 123 -18.55 -6.02 -10.15
CA ILE A 123 -17.50 -6.69 -10.96
C ILE A 123 -18.12 -7.33 -12.21
N LEU A 124 -19.21 -8.08 -12.06
CA LEU A 124 -19.88 -8.74 -13.18
C LEU A 124 -20.48 -7.76 -14.19
N ALA A 125 -20.93 -6.58 -13.74
CA ALA A 125 -21.41 -5.51 -14.63
C ALA A 125 -20.24 -4.85 -15.38
N MET A 126 -19.14 -4.54 -14.69
CA MET A 126 -17.92 -3.97 -15.32
C MET A 126 -17.40 -4.86 -16.44
N ASN A 127 -17.40 -6.17 -16.23
CA ASN A 127 -16.91 -7.16 -17.21
C ASN A 127 -17.73 -7.17 -18.52
N ARG A 128 -18.97 -6.66 -18.48
CA ARG A 128 -19.89 -6.59 -19.63
C ARG A 128 -20.04 -5.19 -20.21
N ALA A 129 -19.45 -4.17 -19.60
CA ALA A 129 -19.60 -2.78 -20.03
C ALA A 129 -19.13 -2.59 -21.48
N GLY A 130 -19.97 -1.98 -22.31
CA GLY A 130 -19.68 -1.73 -23.73
C GLY A 130 -19.04 -0.38 -24.03
N SER A 131 -19.00 0.53 -23.05
CA SER A 131 -18.48 1.90 -23.14
C SER A 131 -18.01 2.42 -21.77
N VAL A 132 -17.28 3.54 -21.75
CA VAL A 132 -16.96 4.25 -20.49
C VAL A 132 -18.21 4.65 -19.69
N HIS A 133 -19.32 4.97 -20.34
CA HIS A 133 -20.56 5.36 -19.68
C HIS A 133 -21.22 4.17 -18.95
N GLU A 134 -21.27 3.01 -19.61
CA GLU A 134 -21.75 1.77 -18.99
C GLU A 134 -20.81 1.29 -17.87
N MET A 135 -19.50 1.50 -18.02
CA MET A 135 -18.52 1.21 -16.96
C MET A 135 -18.80 2.06 -15.72
N ARG A 136 -19.05 3.37 -15.88
CA ARG A 136 -19.43 4.25 -14.76
C ARG A 136 -20.71 3.76 -14.06
N GLU A 137 -21.73 3.36 -14.83
CA GLU A 137 -22.97 2.86 -14.23
C GLU A 137 -22.77 1.51 -13.51
N ALA A 138 -21.90 0.63 -14.04
CA ALA A 138 -21.50 -0.59 -13.33
C ALA A 138 -20.83 -0.28 -11.97
N LEU A 139 -19.99 0.75 -11.91
CA LEU A 139 -19.31 1.19 -10.68
C LEU A 139 -20.27 1.72 -9.60
N ARG A 140 -21.51 2.09 -9.93
CA ARG A 140 -22.53 2.45 -8.93
C ARG A 140 -22.83 1.30 -7.95
N GLN A 141 -22.58 0.06 -8.37
CA GLN A 141 -22.77 -1.14 -7.55
C GLN A 141 -21.54 -1.48 -6.68
N TRP A 142 -20.44 -0.73 -6.80
CA TRP A 142 -19.21 -0.96 -6.05
C TRP A 142 -19.39 -0.60 -4.58
N SER A 143 -19.40 -1.60 -3.69
CA SER A 143 -19.66 -1.39 -2.26
C SER A 143 -18.42 -0.96 -1.46
N GLY A 144 -17.24 -1.42 -1.85
CA GLY A 144 -15.97 -1.14 -1.18
C GLY A 144 -14.94 -2.26 -1.41
N PRO A 145 -13.65 -2.05 -1.08
CA PRO A 145 -13.06 -0.81 -0.57
C PRO A 145 -13.07 0.32 -1.62
N VAL A 146 -12.91 1.58 -1.21
CA VAL A 146 -12.99 2.73 -2.13
C VAL A 146 -11.77 2.78 -3.05
N GLN A 147 -11.99 2.71 -4.37
CA GLN A 147 -10.95 2.64 -5.38
C GLN A 147 -10.98 3.83 -6.33
N ASN A 148 -9.81 4.31 -6.73
CA ASN A 148 -9.62 5.06 -7.97
C ASN A 148 -9.75 4.08 -9.13
N VAL A 149 -10.74 4.23 -10.01
CA VAL A 149 -10.88 3.39 -11.21
C VAL A 149 -10.59 4.23 -12.43
N VAL A 150 -9.62 3.82 -13.23
CA VAL A 150 -9.33 4.41 -14.55
C VAL A 150 -9.72 3.42 -15.63
N TYR A 151 -10.37 3.91 -16.67
CA TYR A 151 -10.89 3.07 -17.74
C TYR A 151 -10.93 3.83 -19.06
N ALA A 152 -10.82 3.08 -20.16
CA ALA A 152 -10.81 3.62 -21.52
C ALA A 152 -11.59 2.69 -22.44
N ASP A 153 -12.12 3.22 -23.54
CA ASP A 153 -12.83 2.43 -24.55
C ASP A 153 -12.26 2.58 -25.96
N VAL A 154 -12.70 1.68 -26.84
CA VAL A 154 -12.29 1.63 -28.26
C VAL A 154 -12.77 2.84 -29.09
N GLU A 155 -13.64 3.68 -28.54
CA GLU A 155 -14.05 4.95 -29.18
C GLU A 155 -13.04 6.08 -28.90
N GLY A 156 -12.00 5.80 -28.11
CA GLY A 156 -10.95 6.76 -27.75
C GLY A 156 -11.27 7.57 -26.50
N ASN A 157 -12.30 7.20 -25.73
CA ASN A 157 -12.59 7.86 -24.47
C ASN A 157 -11.68 7.35 -23.35
N ILE A 158 -11.29 8.26 -22.46
CA ILE A 158 -10.65 7.94 -21.18
C ILE A 158 -11.46 8.53 -20.04
N ALA A 159 -11.62 7.78 -18.95
CA ALA A 159 -12.45 8.17 -17.84
C ALA A 159 -11.89 7.69 -16.49
N TYR A 160 -12.27 8.42 -15.45
CA TYR A 160 -11.93 8.17 -14.07
C TYR A 160 -13.19 8.21 -13.22
N SER A 161 -13.27 7.33 -12.22
CA SER A 161 -14.30 7.40 -11.18
C SER A 161 -13.76 6.92 -9.85
N LEU A 162 -14.03 7.68 -8.79
CA LEU A 162 -13.90 7.20 -7.42
C LEU A 162 -15.08 6.26 -7.12
N ALA A 163 -14.82 4.97 -6.96
CA ALA A 163 -15.86 3.96 -6.76
C ALA A 163 -15.87 3.46 -5.32
N GLY A 164 -17.03 3.51 -4.67
CA GLY A 164 -17.23 3.05 -3.30
C GLY A 164 -18.11 3.99 -2.48
N ARG A 165 -18.07 3.83 -1.17
CA ARG A 165 -18.94 4.55 -0.23
C ARG A 165 -18.10 5.34 0.77
N VAL A 166 -18.18 6.66 0.67
CA VAL A 166 -17.49 7.60 1.57
C VAL A 166 -18.54 8.23 2.51
N PRO A 167 -18.39 8.10 3.83
CA PRO A 167 -19.39 8.56 4.77
C PRO A 167 -19.41 10.09 4.90
N ILE A 168 -20.60 10.65 5.08
CA ILE A 168 -20.80 12.04 5.50
C ILE A 168 -20.95 12.03 7.02
N ARG A 169 -20.12 12.82 7.71
CA ARG A 169 -20.08 12.89 9.17
C ARG A 169 -20.84 14.12 9.67
N ALA A 170 -21.59 14.00 10.77
CA ALA A 170 -22.22 15.15 11.41
C ALA A 170 -21.19 16.15 11.94
N GLN A 171 -20.07 15.65 12.48
CA GLN A 171 -18.95 16.43 12.98
C GLN A 171 -17.64 15.65 12.82
N GLY A 172 -16.51 16.36 12.78
CA GLY A 172 -15.19 15.77 12.69
C GLY A 172 -14.81 15.35 11.27
N ASP A 173 -13.58 14.86 11.12
CA ASP A 173 -12.96 14.54 9.84
C ASP A 173 -12.26 13.18 9.84
N GLY A 174 -12.60 12.28 10.77
CA GLY A 174 -12.03 10.93 10.87
C GLY A 174 -10.59 10.87 11.42
N SER A 175 -9.94 12.01 11.66
CA SER A 175 -8.52 12.04 12.04
C SER A 175 -8.21 11.55 13.47
N LEU A 176 -9.20 11.54 14.35
CA LEU A 176 -9.08 11.12 15.75
C LEU A 176 -10.28 10.28 16.16
N PRO A 177 -10.14 9.38 17.16
CA PRO A 177 -11.29 8.74 17.78
C PRO A 177 -12.28 9.76 18.34
N VAL A 178 -13.57 9.48 18.19
CA VAL A 178 -14.67 10.38 18.57
C VAL A 178 -15.60 9.73 19.59
N PRO A 179 -16.29 10.49 20.46
CA PRO A 179 -17.30 9.95 21.35
C PRO A 179 -18.39 9.14 20.64
N GLY A 180 -18.56 7.87 21.01
CA GLY A 180 -19.63 6.98 20.52
C GLY A 180 -20.89 6.99 21.40
N TRP A 181 -20.85 7.57 22.59
CA TRP A 181 -22.03 7.64 23.47
C TRP A 181 -22.96 8.82 23.14
N THR A 182 -22.66 9.62 22.12
CA THR A 182 -23.50 10.72 21.61
C THR A 182 -23.74 10.59 20.10
N ASP A 183 -24.72 11.32 19.58
CA ASP A 183 -25.01 11.39 18.13
C ASP A 183 -24.20 12.46 17.38
N ALA A 184 -23.35 13.21 18.07
CA ALA A 184 -22.64 14.36 17.50
C ALA A 184 -21.71 14.01 16.33
N TYR A 185 -21.19 12.78 16.30
CA TYR A 185 -20.21 12.30 15.31
C TYR A 185 -20.76 11.17 14.43
N GLU A 186 -22.08 10.97 14.42
CA GLU A 186 -22.71 9.93 13.62
C GLU A 186 -22.54 10.18 12.11
N TRP A 187 -22.53 9.09 11.34
CA TRP A 187 -22.64 9.18 9.89
C TRP A 187 -24.08 9.55 9.51
N THR A 188 -24.25 10.66 8.81
CA THR A 188 -25.57 11.15 8.35
C THR A 188 -25.96 10.57 6.99
N GLY A 189 -25.03 9.89 6.33
CA GLY A 189 -25.23 9.26 5.04
C GLY A 189 -23.91 8.97 4.35
N TYR A 190 -23.98 8.85 3.03
CA TYR A 190 -22.84 8.65 2.16
C TYR A 190 -22.88 9.70 1.05
N ILE A 191 -21.71 10.12 0.56
CA ILE A 191 -21.64 11.00 -0.61
C ILE A 191 -22.42 10.34 -1.76
N PRO A 192 -23.39 11.03 -2.39
CA PRO A 192 -24.12 10.50 -3.53
C PRO A 192 -23.14 10.11 -4.65
N PHE A 193 -23.39 8.97 -5.32
CA PHE A 193 -22.46 8.45 -6.35
C PHE A 193 -22.15 9.47 -7.45
N ASP A 194 -23.14 10.25 -7.87
CA ASP A 194 -22.95 11.25 -8.93
C ASP A 194 -22.18 12.49 -8.45
N GLU A 195 -22.00 12.65 -7.14
CA GLU A 195 -21.18 13.68 -6.49
C GLU A 195 -19.80 13.15 -6.06
N LEU A 196 -19.47 11.88 -6.33
CA LEU A 196 -18.11 11.37 -6.16
C LEU A 196 -17.20 11.88 -7.29
N PRO A 197 -15.89 12.07 -7.03
CA PRO A 197 -14.94 12.51 -8.05
C PRO A 197 -14.96 11.64 -9.30
N HIS A 198 -15.11 12.27 -10.46
CA HIS A 198 -15.09 11.61 -11.76
C HIS A 198 -14.59 12.56 -12.83
N ALA A 199 -14.05 12.00 -13.91
CA ALA A 199 -13.61 12.75 -15.08
C ALA A 199 -13.86 11.94 -16.35
N LEU A 200 -14.16 12.63 -17.45
CA LEU A 200 -14.28 12.07 -18.79
C LEU A 200 -13.50 12.97 -19.74
N ASN A 201 -12.57 12.41 -20.49
CA ASN A 201 -11.75 13.09 -21.50
C ASN A 201 -11.17 14.44 -21.01
N PRO A 202 -10.35 14.44 -19.95
CA PRO A 202 -9.76 15.68 -19.44
C PRO A 202 -8.87 16.33 -20.51
N ALA A 203 -8.82 17.66 -20.53
CA ALA A 203 -8.10 18.43 -21.55
C ALA A 203 -6.57 18.13 -21.61
N CYS A 204 -5.97 17.64 -20.52
CA CYS A 204 -4.57 17.22 -20.49
C CYS A 204 -4.29 15.94 -21.28
N GLY A 205 -5.32 15.19 -21.70
CA GLY A 205 -5.18 14.01 -22.56
C GLY A 205 -4.74 12.72 -21.85
N TYR A 206 -4.64 12.70 -20.52
CA TYR A 206 -4.32 11.48 -19.76
C TYR A 206 -4.97 11.49 -18.38
N LEU A 207 -5.05 10.31 -17.77
CA LEU A 207 -5.46 10.09 -16.38
C LEU A 207 -4.39 9.25 -15.68
N ALA A 208 -3.90 9.73 -14.54
CA ALA A 208 -2.89 9.04 -13.74
C ALA A 208 -3.33 8.99 -12.28
N THR A 209 -3.37 7.80 -11.70
CA THR A 209 -3.64 7.61 -10.27
C THR A 209 -2.58 6.69 -9.71
N ALA A 210 -1.97 7.10 -8.59
CA ALA A 210 -0.94 6.34 -7.92
C ALA A 210 -1.08 6.52 -6.40
N ASN A 211 -2.32 6.38 -5.91
CA ASN A 211 -2.69 6.55 -4.49
C ASN A 211 -2.45 7.96 -3.92
N ASN A 212 -2.18 8.93 -4.79
CA ASN A 212 -2.08 10.34 -4.46
C ASN A 212 -3.45 10.90 -4.08
N ARG A 213 -3.43 12.08 -3.44
CA ARG A 213 -4.62 12.90 -3.20
C ARG A 213 -5.46 13.07 -4.47
N VAL A 214 -6.77 12.80 -4.36
CA VAL A 214 -7.72 12.75 -5.49
C VAL A 214 -8.27 14.13 -5.86
N VAL A 215 -8.62 14.93 -4.85
CA VAL A 215 -9.30 16.23 -5.02
C VAL A 215 -8.54 17.34 -4.29
N ASP A 216 -8.68 18.57 -4.76
CA ASP A 216 -8.15 19.75 -4.07
C ASP A 216 -8.97 20.15 -2.83
N ASP A 217 -8.59 21.23 -2.15
CA ASP A 217 -9.29 21.74 -0.96
C ASP A 217 -10.65 22.41 -1.30
N GLY A 218 -10.94 22.65 -2.59
CA GLY A 218 -12.18 23.26 -3.05
C GLY A 218 -13.30 22.26 -3.34
N TYR A 219 -13.03 20.96 -3.29
CA TYR A 219 -14.06 19.93 -3.49
C TYR A 219 -15.12 19.98 -2.39
N PRO A 220 -16.42 19.91 -2.72
CA PRO A 220 -17.50 20.14 -1.75
C PRO A 220 -17.59 19.07 -0.66
N HIS A 221 -17.02 17.89 -0.90
CA HIS A 221 -17.05 16.78 0.04
C HIS A 221 -15.68 16.45 0.62
N TYR A 222 -15.65 16.09 1.89
CA TYR A 222 -14.46 15.54 2.52
C TYR A 222 -14.22 14.10 2.03
N ILE A 223 -13.11 13.87 1.34
CA ILE A 223 -12.71 12.54 0.86
C ILE A 223 -11.70 11.88 1.82
N GLY A 224 -10.75 12.64 2.35
CA GLY A 224 -9.69 12.13 3.24
C GLY A 224 -8.43 12.98 3.17
N ARG A 225 -7.62 12.95 4.23
CA ARG A 225 -6.29 13.62 4.29
C ARG A 225 -5.11 12.67 4.17
N ASP A 226 -5.30 11.42 4.57
CA ASP A 226 -4.27 10.41 4.61
C ASP A 226 -4.14 9.74 3.24
N THR A 227 -3.16 10.16 2.42
CA THR A 227 -2.88 9.54 1.12
C THR A 227 -1.38 9.31 0.97
N ARG A 228 -0.94 8.60 -0.08
CA ARG A 228 0.49 8.53 -0.40
C ARG A 228 0.99 9.91 -0.81
N ILE A 229 2.27 10.19 -0.55
CA ILE A 229 2.93 11.50 -0.72
C ILE A 229 2.80 12.13 -2.13
N GLY A 230 2.52 11.32 -3.17
CA GLY A 230 2.23 11.79 -4.53
C GLY A 230 3.37 11.59 -5.53
N ASP A 231 4.57 11.22 -5.07
CA ASP A 231 5.76 10.96 -5.87
C ASP A 231 5.53 10.13 -7.13
N ARG A 232 4.89 8.97 -6.98
CA ARG A 232 4.62 8.09 -8.12
C ARG A 232 3.71 8.75 -9.14
N ALA A 233 2.69 9.49 -8.70
CA ALA A 233 1.79 10.20 -9.60
C ALA A 233 2.53 11.33 -10.33
N GLN A 234 3.33 12.12 -9.60
CA GLN A 234 4.19 13.13 -10.21
C GLN A 234 5.12 12.51 -11.25
N ARG A 235 5.81 11.42 -10.91
CA ARG A 235 6.76 10.78 -11.81
C ARG A 235 6.10 10.18 -13.05
N ILE A 236 4.92 9.57 -12.91
CA ILE A 236 4.12 9.09 -14.04
C ILE A 236 3.74 10.26 -14.96
N CYS A 237 3.29 11.39 -14.39
CA CYS A 237 2.97 12.60 -15.18
C CYS A 237 4.21 13.15 -15.90
N GLU A 238 5.38 13.21 -15.25
CA GLU A 238 6.64 13.62 -15.88
C GLU A 238 7.00 12.73 -17.09
N LEU A 239 6.85 11.41 -16.95
CA LEU A 239 7.12 10.44 -18.01
C LEU A 239 6.14 10.59 -19.19
N ILE A 240 4.84 10.70 -18.92
CA ILE A 240 3.83 10.93 -19.97
C ILE A 240 4.10 12.25 -20.71
N ALA A 241 4.39 13.33 -19.98
CA ALA A 241 4.69 14.63 -20.57
C ALA A 241 5.97 14.62 -21.43
N ALA A 242 6.97 13.82 -21.05
CA ALA A 242 8.20 13.66 -21.80
C ALA A 242 8.02 12.90 -23.13
N ARG A 243 6.98 12.07 -23.25
CA ARG A 243 6.66 11.34 -24.48
C ARG A 243 5.14 11.28 -24.73
N PRO A 244 4.55 12.34 -25.34
CA PRO A 244 3.11 12.44 -25.59
C PRO A 244 2.52 11.34 -26.49
N ALA A 245 3.33 10.70 -27.34
CA ALA A 245 2.95 9.54 -28.15
C ALA A 245 3.58 8.28 -27.55
N ALA A 246 3.06 7.85 -26.39
CA ALA A 246 3.47 6.62 -25.72
C ALA A 246 2.98 5.40 -26.51
N ASP A 247 3.87 4.44 -26.75
CA ASP A 247 3.53 3.13 -27.30
C ASP A 247 3.59 2.05 -26.19
N VAL A 248 3.20 0.81 -26.53
CA VAL A 248 3.22 -0.31 -25.58
C VAL A 248 4.61 -0.53 -24.98
N ALA A 249 5.68 -0.36 -25.77
CA ALA A 249 7.05 -0.55 -25.30
C ALA A 249 7.41 0.48 -24.22
N TYR A 250 7.08 1.75 -24.46
CA TYR A 250 7.33 2.82 -23.51
C TYR A 250 6.51 2.66 -22.23
N MET A 251 5.23 2.28 -22.33
CA MET A 251 4.39 2.04 -21.15
C MET A 251 4.97 0.92 -20.26
N ARG A 252 5.58 -0.11 -20.87
CA ARG A 252 6.30 -1.15 -20.12
C ARG A 252 7.54 -0.59 -19.42
N GLU A 253 8.35 0.21 -20.10
CA GLU A 253 9.53 0.86 -19.51
C GLU A 253 9.14 1.74 -18.31
N MET A 254 8.09 2.55 -18.44
CA MET A 254 7.59 3.41 -17.37
C MET A 254 7.23 2.64 -16.11
N GLN A 255 6.65 1.44 -16.22
CA GLN A 255 6.28 0.60 -15.08
C GLN A 255 7.49 0.09 -14.27
N PHE A 256 8.70 0.26 -14.80
CA PHE A 256 9.98 -0.08 -14.17
C PHE A 256 10.81 1.17 -13.79
N ASP A 257 10.24 2.37 -13.84
CA ASP A 257 10.95 3.59 -13.46
C ASP A 257 11.27 3.61 -11.95
N LEU A 258 12.53 3.93 -11.66
CA LEU A 258 13.15 3.87 -10.33
C LEU A 258 13.47 5.26 -9.76
N VAL A 259 12.96 6.32 -10.38
CA VAL A 259 13.26 7.69 -9.95
C VAL A 259 12.25 8.13 -8.89
N SER A 260 12.77 8.57 -7.75
CA SER A 260 11.99 9.14 -6.66
C SER A 260 12.10 10.68 -6.65
N PRO A 261 11.00 11.42 -6.87
CA PRO A 261 10.96 12.87 -6.69
C PRO A 261 11.46 13.32 -5.30
N SER A 262 11.02 12.63 -4.24
CA SER A 262 11.43 12.86 -2.85
C SER A 262 12.92 12.66 -2.65
N ALA A 263 13.49 11.58 -3.21
CA ALA A 263 14.93 11.32 -3.10
C ALA A 263 15.75 12.39 -3.82
N ARG A 264 15.29 12.80 -5.01
CA ARG A 264 15.89 13.91 -5.75
C ARG A 264 15.85 15.20 -4.96
N GLU A 265 14.75 15.52 -4.27
CA GLU A 265 14.62 16.72 -3.45
C GLU A 265 15.52 16.70 -2.22
N ILE A 266 15.49 15.62 -1.44
CA ILE A 266 16.31 15.47 -0.24
C ILE A 266 17.80 15.49 -0.59
N ALA A 267 18.21 14.87 -1.70
CA ALA A 267 19.60 14.91 -2.17
C ALA A 267 20.11 16.33 -2.42
N ARG A 268 19.26 17.28 -2.87
CA ARG A 268 19.68 18.69 -3.06
C ARG A 268 20.15 19.32 -1.76
N HIS A 269 19.51 19.02 -0.63
CA HIS A 269 19.95 19.54 0.66
C HIS A 269 21.31 18.98 1.09
N LEU A 270 21.64 17.75 0.69
CA LEU A 270 22.97 17.16 0.93
C LEU A 270 24.06 17.84 0.09
N THR A 271 23.76 18.24 -1.16
CA THR A 271 24.78 18.83 -2.05
C THR A 271 25.39 20.13 -1.54
N GLY A 272 24.64 20.90 -0.73
CA GLY A 272 25.09 22.16 -0.14
C GLY A 272 25.60 22.05 1.30
N LEU A 273 25.67 20.84 1.87
CA LEU A 273 26.05 20.64 3.27
C LEU A 273 27.56 20.81 3.45
N PRO A 274 28.04 21.81 4.22
CA PRO A 274 29.47 22.01 4.39
C PRO A 274 30.02 20.97 5.36
N VAL A 275 31.03 20.20 4.92
CA VAL A 275 31.70 19.17 5.72
C VAL A 275 33.22 19.31 5.61
N ASP A 276 33.91 19.22 6.74
CA ASP A 276 35.37 19.24 6.80
C ASP A 276 35.97 17.83 6.67
N ASP A 277 35.25 16.83 7.16
CA ASP A 277 35.65 15.42 7.15
C ASP A 277 35.76 14.88 5.71
N PRO A 278 36.93 14.33 5.30
CA PRO A 278 37.14 13.82 3.95
C PRO A 278 36.20 12.68 3.54
N ILE A 279 35.84 11.80 4.48
CA ILE A 279 34.95 10.66 4.21
C ILE A 279 33.53 11.15 3.98
N LEU A 280 33.07 12.12 4.79
CA LEU A 280 31.76 12.73 4.54
C LEU A 280 31.72 13.43 3.19
N ARG A 281 32.82 14.07 2.78
CA ARG A 281 32.91 14.70 1.45
C ARG A 281 32.81 13.70 0.31
N GLU A 282 33.52 12.57 0.41
CA GLU A 282 33.44 11.47 -0.57
C GLU A 282 32.00 10.94 -0.70
N VAL A 283 31.29 10.79 0.42
CA VAL A 283 29.90 10.34 0.41
C VAL A 283 28.95 11.40 -0.16
N LEU A 284 29.20 12.69 0.10
CA LEU A 284 28.46 13.78 -0.54
C LEU A 284 28.70 13.84 -2.05
N ASP A 285 29.88 13.44 -2.53
CA ASP A 285 30.18 13.39 -3.96
C ASP A 285 29.35 12.31 -4.67
N LEU A 286 29.02 11.19 -4.00
CA LEU A 286 28.11 10.15 -4.55
C LEU A 286 26.70 10.68 -4.83
N VAL A 287 26.18 11.56 -3.96
CA VAL A 287 24.83 12.13 -4.09
C VAL A 287 24.81 13.43 -4.90
N ARG A 288 25.97 14.01 -5.23
CA ARG A 288 26.05 15.26 -5.99
C ARG A 288 25.62 15.03 -7.43
N GLY A 289 24.55 15.71 -7.85
CA GLY A 289 24.00 15.56 -9.20
C GLY A 289 23.25 14.25 -9.43
N TRP A 290 23.04 13.45 -8.37
CA TRP A 290 22.20 12.25 -8.44
C TRP A 290 20.75 12.64 -8.74
N ASP A 291 20.12 11.94 -9.67
CA ASP A 291 18.80 12.24 -10.22
C ASP A 291 17.62 11.68 -9.39
N GLY A 292 17.94 10.96 -8.31
CA GLY A 292 16.99 10.26 -7.45
C GLY A 292 16.69 8.81 -7.90
N ARG A 293 17.47 8.24 -8.83
CA ARG A 293 17.29 6.85 -9.29
C ARG A 293 17.75 5.83 -8.23
N LEU A 294 16.78 5.13 -7.63
CA LEU A 294 16.98 4.07 -6.62
C LEU A 294 17.33 2.72 -7.25
N ALA A 295 18.36 2.66 -8.10
CA ALA A 295 18.81 1.39 -8.69
C ALA A 295 19.45 0.46 -7.64
N ALA A 296 19.31 -0.85 -7.81
CA ALA A 296 19.86 -1.84 -6.89
C ALA A 296 21.38 -1.71 -6.71
N ASP A 297 22.11 -1.29 -7.73
CA ASP A 297 23.55 -1.09 -7.72
C ASP A 297 23.98 0.33 -7.28
N SER A 298 23.04 1.20 -6.88
CA SER A 298 23.33 2.60 -6.59
C SER A 298 23.84 2.84 -5.16
N ALA A 299 25.07 3.34 -5.05
CA ALA A 299 25.64 3.82 -3.79
C ALA A 299 24.91 5.07 -3.26
N ALA A 300 24.52 5.99 -4.15
CA ALA A 300 23.77 7.20 -3.77
C ALA A 300 22.40 6.86 -3.17
N ALA A 301 21.71 5.86 -3.74
CA ALA A 301 20.41 5.40 -3.26
C ALA A 301 20.48 4.85 -1.83
N VAL A 302 21.48 4.02 -1.53
CA VAL A 302 21.63 3.46 -0.17
C VAL A 302 22.05 4.51 0.85
N VAL A 303 22.88 5.48 0.45
CA VAL A 303 23.21 6.64 1.29
C VAL A 303 21.94 7.43 1.62
N TYR A 304 21.09 7.69 0.62
CA TYR A 304 19.81 8.38 0.80
C TYR A 304 18.88 7.64 1.77
N GLU A 305 18.61 6.36 1.55
CA GLU A 305 17.65 5.61 2.38
C GLU A 305 18.08 5.55 3.85
N VAL A 306 19.36 5.28 4.09
CA VAL A 306 19.89 5.25 5.45
C VAL A 306 19.93 6.64 6.06
N PHE A 307 20.29 7.67 5.29
CA PHE A 307 20.28 9.06 5.77
C PHE A 307 18.88 9.51 6.21
N VAL A 308 17.83 9.20 5.45
CA VAL A 308 16.45 9.51 5.83
C VAL A 308 16.09 8.84 7.16
N GLY A 309 16.43 7.55 7.33
CA GLY A 309 16.20 6.84 8.59
C GLY A 309 16.93 7.46 9.78
N GLU A 310 18.21 7.85 9.61
CA GLU A 310 18.98 8.51 10.67
C GLU A 310 18.47 9.92 10.98
N MET A 311 18.01 10.68 9.97
CA MET A 311 17.38 11.99 10.16
C MET A 311 16.10 11.88 10.99
N LEU A 312 15.18 11.00 10.59
CA LEU A 312 13.94 10.75 11.33
C LEU A 312 14.25 10.29 12.76
N SER A 313 15.20 9.38 12.91
CA SER A 313 15.63 8.90 14.23
C SER A 313 16.15 10.02 15.14
N LEU A 314 16.94 10.96 14.60
CA LEU A 314 17.48 12.07 15.38
C LEU A 314 16.40 13.09 15.75
N MET A 315 15.56 13.49 14.80
CA MET A 315 14.57 14.56 14.98
C MET A 315 13.40 14.11 15.86
N LEU A 316 13.02 12.82 15.79
CA LEU A 316 11.87 12.28 16.52
C LEU A 316 12.24 11.64 17.85
N ARG A 317 13.53 11.53 18.20
CA ARG A 317 14.02 10.90 19.46
C ARG A 317 13.41 11.45 20.75
N ARG A 318 12.93 12.69 20.71
CA ARG A 318 12.33 13.40 21.85
C ARG A 318 10.86 13.04 22.05
N LEU A 319 10.23 12.39 21.07
CA LEU A 319 8.87 11.92 21.20
C LEU A 319 8.79 10.84 22.29
N PRO A 320 7.72 10.84 23.10
CA PRO A 320 7.61 9.94 24.23
C PRO A 320 7.58 8.48 23.77
N ALA A 321 8.41 7.64 24.39
CA ALA A 321 8.23 6.20 24.33
C ALA A 321 7.14 5.81 25.34
N ARG A 322 6.10 5.11 24.88
CA ARG A 322 5.06 4.59 25.77
C ARG A 322 5.43 3.18 26.21
N GLN A 323 5.48 2.94 27.51
CA GLN A 323 5.55 1.56 28.03
C GLN A 323 4.18 0.91 27.84
N VAL A 324 4.17 -0.24 27.18
CA VAL A 324 2.99 -1.06 26.99
C VAL A 324 3.17 -2.35 27.78
N PRO A 325 2.13 -2.84 28.48
CA PRO A 325 2.18 -4.14 29.12
C PRO A 325 2.60 -5.21 28.10
N GLY A 326 3.66 -5.98 28.39
CA GLY A 326 4.17 -6.99 27.47
C GLY A 326 3.06 -7.98 27.08
N ARG A 327 3.02 -8.39 25.80
CA ARG A 327 2.07 -9.41 25.34
C ARG A 327 2.21 -10.65 26.23
N GLN A 328 1.16 -11.00 26.97
CA GLN A 328 1.02 -12.36 27.51
C GLN A 328 0.71 -13.30 26.34
N GLU A 329 1.68 -13.55 25.46
CA GLU A 329 1.53 -14.66 24.55
C GLU A 329 1.47 -15.94 25.37
N ALA A 330 0.41 -16.72 25.16
CA ALA A 330 0.13 -17.94 25.91
C ALA A 330 1.28 -18.96 25.80
N ALA A 331 2.23 -18.86 26.73
CA ALA A 331 3.05 -19.89 27.36
C ALA A 331 4.08 -19.21 28.30
N GLY A 332 3.76 -19.10 29.59
CA GLY A 332 4.76 -18.95 30.67
C GLY A 332 5.41 -17.57 30.88
N ALA A 333 5.13 -16.98 32.04
CA ALA A 333 5.90 -16.03 32.85
C ALA A 333 6.95 -15.09 32.19
N GLY A 334 6.73 -13.78 32.32
CA GLY A 334 7.82 -12.79 32.49
C GLY A 334 8.28 -11.99 31.27
N GLY A 335 7.39 -11.58 30.35
CA GLY A 335 7.76 -10.63 29.31
C GLY A 335 7.99 -9.22 29.88
N ALA A 336 9.15 -8.61 29.59
CA ALA A 336 9.39 -7.20 29.91
C ALA A 336 8.38 -6.30 29.18
N PRO A 337 8.01 -5.12 29.72
CA PRO A 337 7.18 -4.16 29.00
C PRO A 337 7.83 -3.81 27.65
N GLU A 338 7.04 -3.86 26.57
CA GLU A 338 7.47 -3.39 25.26
C GLU A 338 7.32 -1.87 25.22
N THR A 339 8.33 -1.14 24.76
CA THR A 339 8.23 0.29 24.52
C THR A 339 7.75 0.53 23.09
N VAL A 340 6.61 1.20 22.94
CA VAL A 340 6.19 1.75 21.65
C VAL A 340 6.98 3.02 21.42
N ASP A 341 7.92 2.94 20.51
CA ASP A 341 8.70 4.07 20.06
C ASP A 341 8.00 4.70 18.85
N VAL A 342 7.49 5.92 19.04
CA VAL A 342 6.84 6.69 17.96
C VAL A 342 7.79 6.92 16.79
N THR A 343 9.10 6.95 17.04
CA THR A 343 10.14 6.99 16.02
C THR A 343 10.09 5.75 15.12
N LEU A 344 9.91 4.55 15.71
CA LEU A 344 9.79 3.32 14.92
C LEU A 344 8.50 3.31 14.10
N ARG A 345 7.38 3.82 14.65
CA ARG A 345 6.14 4.03 13.88
C ARG A 345 6.36 4.94 12.69
N ALA A 346 7.04 6.07 12.90
CA ALA A 346 7.37 7.06 11.87
C ALA A 346 8.30 6.49 10.79
N MET A 347 9.08 5.47 11.15
CA MET A 347 9.90 4.71 10.20
C MET A 347 9.17 3.53 9.56
N GLY A 348 7.87 3.34 9.82
CA GLY A 348 7.05 2.34 9.15
C GLY A 348 6.79 1.06 9.93
N GLN A 349 7.23 0.97 11.19
CA GLN A 349 6.98 -0.22 12.00
C GLN A 349 5.48 -0.38 12.30
N GLY A 350 4.91 -1.46 11.78
CA GLY A 350 3.54 -1.88 12.02
C GLY A 350 3.17 -2.22 13.46
N PRO A 351 1.89 -2.07 13.87
CA PRO A 351 1.43 -2.35 15.23
C PRO A 351 1.41 -3.82 15.64
N ASN A 352 1.51 -4.73 14.69
CA ASN A 352 1.61 -6.16 14.92
C ASN A 352 2.20 -6.87 13.70
N THR A 353 2.41 -8.19 13.82
CA THR A 353 2.95 -9.07 12.78
C THR A 353 2.06 -9.27 11.55
N LEU A 354 0.82 -8.77 11.55
CA LEU A 354 -0.09 -8.78 10.38
C LEU A 354 -0.13 -7.42 9.67
N LEU A 355 0.19 -6.35 10.39
CA LEU A 355 0.17 -4.97 9.91
C LEU A 355 1.60 -4.41 9.83
N VAL A 356 2.60 -5.28 9.60
CA VAL A 356 4.04 -5.00 9.72
C VAL A 356 4.50 -3.95 8.73
N GLU A 357 4.01 -4.07 7.50
CA GLU A 357 4.56 -3.38 6.34
C GLU A 357 3.80 -2.09 6.05
N HIS A 358 4.53 -0.96 6.09
CA HIS A 358 4.13 0.37 5.63
C HIS A 358 2.83 0.92 6.23
N THR A 359 2.97 1.80 7.22
CA THR A 359 1.88 2.66 7.70
C THR A 359 1.89 3.99 6.95
N LEU A 360 0.71 4.61 6.75
CA LEU A 360 0.61 5.98 6.21
C LEU A 360 1.34 7.01 7.08
N TYR A 361 1.59 6.66 8.34
CA TYR A 361 2.40 7.48 9.22
C TYR A 361 3.84 7.63 8.71
N ALA A 362 4.43 6.58 8.12
CA ALA A 362 5.75 6.66 7.50
C ALA A 362 5.76 7.55 6.24
N ASP A 363 4.73 7.47 5.40
CA ASP A 363 4.58 8.38 4.26
C ASP A 363 4.51 9.85 4.73
N ARG A 364 3.75 10.13 5.79
CA ARG A 364 3.67 11.45 6.44
C ARG A 364 5.01 11.90 7.01
N SER A 365 5.75 11.02 7.65
CA SER A 365 7.06 11.34 8.22
C SER A 365 8.07 11.74 7.14
N LEU A 366 8.05 11.10 5.98
CA LEU A 366 8.89 11.50 4.84
C LEU A 366 8.47 12.87 4.29
N GLN A 367 7.17 13.11 4.10
CA GLN A 367 6.66 14.41 3.66
C GLN A 367 7.00 15.52 4.66
N TRP A 368 6.83 15.25 5.95
CA TRP A 368 7.20 16.17 7.03
C TRP A 368 8.70 16.48 7.02
N LEU A 369 9.55 15.48 6.81
CA LEU A 369 11.00 15.69 6.70
C LEU A 369 11.35 16.67 5.57
N GLN A 370 10.74 16.54 4.39
CA GLN A 370 10.96 17.47 3.28
C GLN A 370 10.60 18.91 3.68
N VAL A 371 9.42 19.09 4.27
CA VAL A 371 8.97 20.40 4.74
C VAL A 371 9.92 20.97 5.80
N MET A 372 10.41 20.15 6.74
CA MET A 372 11.35 20.60 7.76
C MET A 372 12.75 20.90 7.21
N LEU A 373 13.19 20.21 6.16
CA LEU A 373 14.46 20.50 5.51
C LEU A 373 14.40 21.81 4.71
N GLU A 374 13.28 22.11 4.06
CA GLU A 374 13.06 23.34 3.31
C GLU A 374 12.75 24.54 4.23
N ARG A 375 11.94 24.33 5.27
CA ARG A 375 11.48 25.36 6.22
C ARG A 375 11.74 24.91 7.66
N PRO A 376 12.99 25.01 8.14
CA PRO A 376 13.36 24.45 9.43
C PRO A 376 12.70 25.16 10.59
N ILE A 377 12.11 24.36 11.48
CA ILE A 377 11.65 24.80 12.80
C ILE A 377 12.68 24.32 13.83
N PRO A 378 13.39 25.22 14.55
CA PRO A 378 14.50 24.86 15.44
C PRO A 378 14.18 23.77 16.46
N TYR A 379 12.94 23.71 16.96
CA TYR A 379 12.48 22.71 17.92
C TYR A 379 12.78 21.26 17.49
N TRP A 380 12.61 20.94 16.20
CA TRP A 380 12.78 19.58 15.68
C TRP A 380 14.23 19.22 15.39
N PHE A 381 15.12 20.21 15.34
CA PHE A 381 16.55 20.01 15.08
C PHE A 381 17.39 20.14 16.35
N ASP A 382 16.95 20.91 17.33
CA ASP A 382 17.62 20.98 18.62
C ASP A 382 17.58 19.60 19.29
N LEU A 383 18.76 19.00 19.48
CA LEU A 383 18.91 17.71 20.11
C LEU A 383 19.09 17.86 21.63
N GLY A 384 19.39 19.05 22.14
CA GLY A 384 19.55 19.34 23.57
C GLY A 384 20.55 20.45 23.82
N HIS A 385 21.24 20.89 22.77
CA HIS A 385 22.38 21.77 22.85
C HIS A 385 22.31 22.90 21.81
N GLY A 386 21.13 23.13 21.21
CA GLY A 386 20.90 24.20 20.25
C GLY A 386 21.33 23.87 18.82
N GLU A 387 21.34 22.58 18.46
CA GLU A 387 21.72 22.11 17.12
C GLU A 387 20.85 22.73 16.02
N THR A 388 21.50 23.15 14.93
CA THR A 388 20.83 23.65 13.73
C THR A 388 20.44 22.50 12.79
N ARG A 389 19.67 22.80 11.73
CA ARG A 389 19.35 21.86 10.67
C ARG A 389 20.61 21.20 10.10
N GLU A 390 21.61 22.01 9.77
CA GLU A 390 22.88 21.57 9.20
C GLU A 390 23.66 20.68 10.18
N ASP A 391 23.62 20.97 11.49
CA ASP A 391 24.29 20.14 12.51
C ASP A 391 23.67 18.74 12.58
N VAL A 392 22.34 18.66 12.60
CA VAL A 392 21.64 17.37 12.58
C VAL A 392 21.88 16.62 11.28
N MET A 393 21.88 17.30 10.13
CA MET A 393 22.19 16.69 8.84
C MET A 393 23.61 16.12 8.79
N ARG A 394 24.61 16.84 9.31
CA ARG A 394 25.99 16.30 9.40
C ARG A 394 26.06 15.09 10.32
N LEU A 395 25.35 15.13 11.45
CA LEU A 395 25.30 14.02 12.40
C LEU A 395 24.61 12.79 11.79
N ALA A 396 23.50 12.98 11.07
CA ALA A 396 22.81 11.92 10.35
C ALA A 396 23.71 11.31 9.27
N LEU A 397 24.40 12.14 8.46
CA LEU A 397 25.34 11.67 7.45
C LEU A 397 26.49 10.87 8.08
N LEU A 398 27.06 11.33 9.19
CA LEU A 398 28.10 10.59 9.92
C LEU A 398 27.59 9.22 10.41
N LYS A 399 26.36 9.16 10.91
CA LYS A 399 25.72 7.90 11.31
C LYS A 399 25.49 6.97 10.12
N THR A 400 25.02 7.50 9.00
CA THR A 400 24.89 6.77 7.72
C THR A 400 26.21 6.15 7.31
N VAL A 401 27.29 6.93 7.26
CA VAL A 401 28.63 6.42 6.92
C VAL A 401 29.08 5.33 7.87
N ARG A 402 28.92 5.51 9.19
CA ARG A 402 29.31 4.49 10.17
C ARG A 402 28.52 3.20 9.99
N ARG A 403 27.22 3.29 9.69
CA ARG A 403 26.37 2.14 9.43
C ARG A 403 26.81 1.41 8.16
N LEU A 404 26.92 2.12 7.04
CA LEU A 404 27.28 1.52 5.76
C LEU A 404 28.70 0.96 5.75
N ARG A 405 29.66 1.59 6.44
CA ARG A 405 31.00 1.01 6.60
C ARG A 405 31.00 -0.32 7.35
N ARG A 406 30.14 -0.45 8.37
CA ARG A 406 29.98 -1.69 9.14
C ARG A 406 29.30 -2.78 8.31
N GLU A 407 28.27 -2.42 7.54
CA GLU A 407 27.42 -3.38 6.82
C GLU A 407 27.97 -3.77 5.43
N GLN A 408 28.62 -2.83 4.72
CA GLN A 408 29.06 -3.01 3.33
C GLN A 408 30.56 -2.77 3.11
N GLY A 409 31.32 -2.45 4.17
CA GLY A 409 32.76 -2.26 4.12
C GLY A 409 33.21 -0.81 3.89
N PRO A 410 34.52 -0.55 3.93
CA PRO A 410 35.06 0.80 4.13
C PRO A 410 34.99 1.74 2.91
N ASP A 411 34.74 1.21 1.72
CA ASP A 411 34.78 1.92 0.43
C ASP A 411 33.37 2.35 -0.01
N PRO A 412 33.03 3.65 0.03
CA PRO A 412 31.71 4.16 -0.35
C PRO A 412 31.29 3.85 -1.78
N ALA A 413 32.24 3.75 -2.71
CA ALA A 413 31.94 3.48 -4.12
C ALA A 413 31.45 2.05 -4.36
N ARG A 414 31.65 1.14 -3.39
CA ARG A 414 31.19 -0.26 -3.45
C ARG A 414 29.86 -0.49 -2.74
N TRP A 415 29.32 0.53 -2.08
CA TRP A 415 28.00 0.41 -1.47
C TRP A 415 26.92 0.30 -2.54
N SER A 416 25.84 -0.41 -2.23
CA SER A 416 24.71 -0.58 -3.14
C SER A 416 23.40 -0.71 -2.37
N TRP A 417 22.31 -0.25 -2.99
CA TRP A 417 20.97 -0.36 -2.41
C TRP A 417 20.54 -1.80 -2.25
N GLY A 418 20.71 -2.62 -3.29
CA GLY A 418 20.35 -4.04 -3.35
C GLY A 418 21.16 -4.94 -2.41
N ALA A 419 22.24 -4.44 -1.80
CA ALA A 419 22.90 -5.16 -0.71
C ALA A 419 22.03 -5.19 0.55
N LEU A 420 21.30 -4.11 0.84
CA LEU A 420 20.31 -4.03 1.93
C LEU A 420 18.91 -4.42 1.43
N HIS A 421 18.44 -3.81 0.34
CA HIS A 421 17.08 -3.97 -0.16
C HIS A 421 16.93 -5.19 -1.05
N ARG A 422 16.22 -6.19 -0.52
CA ARG A 422 16.03 -7.44 -1.21
C ARG A 422 14.57 -7.83 -1.19
N VAL A 423 14.14 -8.55 -2.22
CA VAL A 423 12.77 -9.02 -2.36
C VAL A 423 12.78 -10.54 -2.37
N ALA A 424 11.94 -11.14 -1.54
CA ALA A 424 11.64 -12.56 -1.58
C ALA A 424 10.17 -12.78 -1.93
N PHE A 425 9.91 -13.83 -2.72
CA PHE A 425 8.57 -14.38 -2.89
C PHE A 425 8.40 -15.45 -1.81
N GLU A 426 8.04 -15.02 -0.60
CA GLU A 426 7.96 -15.90 0.58
C GLU A 426 6.70 -16.75 0.54
N HIS A 427 6.84 -18.05 0.83
CA HIS A 427 5.71 -18.96 0.93
C HIS A 427 5.18 -19.04 2.37
N PRO A 428 3.85 -18.95 2.62
CA PRO A 428 3.30 -19.02 3.97
C PRO A 428 3.61 -20.31 4.76
N LEU A 429 3.98 -21.40 4.07
CA LEU A 429 4.43 -22.66 4.67
C LEU A 429 5.96 -22.83 4.70
N GLY A 430 6.72 -21.80 4.32
CA GLY A 430 8.18 -21.71 4.42
C GLY A 430 8.69 -21.53 5.86
N VAL A 431 8.00 -22.09 6.85
CA VAL A 431 8.30 -21.89 8.28
C VAL A 431 9.55 -22.64 8.75
N ALA A 432 10.05 -23.59 7.96
CA ALA A 432 11.26 -24.35 8.23
C ALA A 432 12.20 -24.26 7.03
N ALA A 433 13.52 -24.27 7.26
CA ALA A 433 14.51 -24.02 6.20
C ALA A 433 14.33 -24.91 4.94
N LEU A 434 13.98 -26.18 5.12
CA LEU A 434 13.75 -27.10 3.98
C LEU A 434 12.47 -26.76 3.20
N THR A 435 11.39 -26.35 3.87
CA THR A 435 10.15 -25.97 3.19
C THR A 435 10.26 -24.58 2.58
N ASP A 436 11.00 -23.68 3.22
CA ASP A 436 11.33 -22.37 2.67
C ASP A 436 12.16 -22.49 1.39
N ALA A 437 13.25 -23.26 1.42
CA ALA A 437 14.08 -23.50 0.24
C ALA A 437 13.32 -24.17 -0.93
N ALA A 438 12.29 -24.96 -0.62
CA ALA A 438 11.47 -25.61 -1.64
C ALA A 438 10.42 -24.65 -2.25
N PHE A 439 9.81 -23.80 -1.43
CA PHE A 439 8.61 -23.05 -1.82
C PHE A 439 8.87 -21.56 -2.08
N SER A 440 9.73 -20.92 -1.30
CA SER A 440 10.04 -19.50 -1.46
C SER A 440 11.05 -19.28 -2.60
N ARG A 441 11.11 -18.05 -3.12
CA ARG A 441 12.14 -17.61 -4.08
C ARG A 441 12.84 -16.35 -3.61
N GLY A 442 14.13 -16.24 -3.91
CA GLY A 442 14.99 -15.15 -3.45
C GLY A 442 15.65 -15.47 -2.11
N PRO A 443 16.08 -14.45 -1.35
CA PRO A 443 15.91 -13.02 -1.64
C PRO A 443 16.83 -12.51 -2.76
N TYR A 444 16.29 -11.68 -3.65
CA TYR A 444 17.01 -11.05 -4.77
C TYR A 444 17.24 -9.56 -4.53
N PRO A 445 18.38 -8.98 -4.91
CA PRO A 445 18.59 -7.53 -4.83
C PRO A 445 17.57 -6.81 -5.73
N ALA A 446 16.95 -5.75 -5.21
CA ALA A 446 16.00 -4.94 -5.97
C ALA A 446 16.34 -3.45 -5.88
N GLY A 447 15.95 -2.70 -6.90
CA GLY A 447 15.88 -1.25 -6.84
C GLY A 447 14.49 -0.80 -6.38
N GLY A 448 14.33 0.49 -6.14
CA GLY A 448 13.05 1.11 -5.82
C GLY A 448 12.78 1.23 -4.33
N ASP A 449 11.73 1.96 -3.99
CA ASP A 449 11.16 2.08 -2.64
C ASP A 449 9.64 2.35 -2.74
N ALA A 450 9.01 2.88 -1.69
CA ALA A 450 7.58 3.21 -1.72
C ALA A 450 7.23 4.43 -2.61
N THR A 451 8.22 5.20 -3.05
CA THR A 451 8.06 6.46 -3.80
C THR A 451 8.35 6.33 -5.30
N THR A 452 8.99 5.24 -5.75
CA THR A 452 9.27 4.95 -7.17
C THR A 452 8.11 4.28 -7.89
N VAL A 453 8.00 4.46 -9.22
CA VAL A 453 6.91 3.84 -10.01
C VAL A 453 6.94 2.33 -9.92
N TRP A 454 8.13 1.72 -10.06
CA TRP A 454 8.36 0.36 -9.60
C TRP A 454 8.46 0.38 -8.08
N ALA A 455 7.29 0.36 -7.44
CA ALA A 455 7.17 0.50 -6.00
C ALA A 455 7.58 -0.80 -5.33
N THR A 456 8.76 -0.83 -4.71
CA THR A 456 9.24 -1.96 -3.89
C THR A 456 9.44 -1.46 -2.46
N GLY A 457 8.35 -1.08 -1.79
CA GLY A 457 8.43 -0.44 -0.49
C GLY A 457 8.76 -1.43 0.62
N THR A 458 9.73 -1.09 1.49
CA THR A 458 10.00 -1.76 2.77
C THR A 458 9.97 -0.78 3.94
N SER A 459 9.75 -1.26 5.17
CA SER A 459 9.80 -0.40 6.36
C SER A 459 11.20 0.21 6.53
N ARG A 460 11.29 1.52 6.79
CA ARG A 460 12.57 2.19 7.10
C ARG A 460 13.13 1.77 8.46
N SER A 461 12.30 1.19 9.33
CA SER A 461 12.76 0.59 10.58
C SER A 461 13.59 -0.68 10.35
N ASP A 462 13.41 -1.35 9.22
CA ASP A 462 14.15 -2.55 8.83
C ASP A 462 14.35 -2.63 7.29
N LEU A 463 15.31 -1.85 6.80
CA LEU A 463 15.67 -1.80 5.37
C LEU A 463 16.22 -3.13 4.83
N ALA A 464 16.53 -4.11 5.68
CA ALA A 464 17.01 -5.42 5.28
C ALA A 464 15.89 -6.46 5.19
N SER A 465 14.66 -6.10 5.55
CA SER A 465 13.48 -6.95 5.40
C SER A 465 13.31 -7.37 3.94
N THR A 466 13.04 -8.67 3.75
CA THR A 466 12.73 -9.27 2.45
C THR A 466 11.24 -9.19 2.09
N SER A 467 10.41 -8.84 3.08
CA SER A 467 9.01 -8.53 2.92
C SER A 467 8.87 -7.11 2.38
N VAL A 468 8.33 -7.00 1.16
CA VAL A 468 8.11 -5.73 0.49
C VAL A 468 6.67 -5.61 -0.01
N VAL A 469 6.19 -4.37 -0.10
CA VAL A 469 4.99 -4.05 -0.88
C VAL A 469 5.45 -3.79 -2.31
N ALA A 470 5.06 -4.67 -3.23
CA ALA A 470 5.43 -4.57 -4.63
C ALA A 470 4.30 -5.00 -5.59
N PRO A 471 4.29 -4.55 -6.87
CA PRO A 471 3.25 -4.93 -7.83
C PRO A 471 3.46 -6.38 -8.32
N PRO A 472 2.62 -7.36 -7.92
CA PRO A 472 2.78 -8.73 -8.40
C PRO A 472 2.28 -8.88 -9.85
N TYR A 473 1.36 -8.01 -10.26
CA TYR A 473 0.76 -8.00 -11.59
C TYR A 473 0.99 -6.65 -12.28
N ARG A 474 1.28 -6.69 -13.58
CA ARG A 474 1.35 -5.51 -14.45
C ARG A 474 0.66 -5.83 -15.77
N MET A 475 0.10 -4.80 -16.40
CA MET A 475 -0.46 -4.91 -17.73
C MET A 475 -0.32 -3.61 -18.50
N VAL A 476 -0.26 -3.74 -19.83
CA VAL A 476 -0.38 -2.65 -20.81
C VAL A 476 -1.37 -3.15 -21.85
N ILE A 477 -2.47 -2.41 -22.03
CA ILE A 477 -3.55 -2.78 -22.94
C ILE A 477 -3.57 -1.77 -24.07
N ASP A 478 -3.45 -2.27 -25.29
CA ASP A 478 -3.63 -1.48 -26.50
C ASP A 478 -5.03 -1.77 -27.06
N LEU A 479 -5.95 -0.82 -26.90
CA LEU A 479 -7.34 -0.95 -27.38
C LEU A 479 -7.45 -0.83 -28.91
N GLY A 480 -6.43 -0.28 -29.59
CA GLY A 480 -6.35 -0.23 -31.05
C GLY A 480 -5.82 -1.53 -31.65
N ASP A 481 -4.97 -2.26 -30.91
CA ASP A 481 -4.45 -3.59 -31.26
C ASP A 481 -4.34 -4.48 -30.01
N LEU A 482 -5.39 -5.26 -29.74
CA LEU A 482 -5.41 -6.14 -28.56
C LEU A 482 -4.28 -7.18 -28.58
N GLY A 483 -3.76 -7.58 -29.74
CA GLY A 483 -2.62 -8.49 -29.87
C GLY A 483 -1.30 -7.88 -29.40
N ALA A 484 -1.20 -6.56 -29.36
CA ALA A 484 -0.08 -5.83 -28.78
C ALA A 484 -0.15 -5.75 -27.25
N SER A 485 -1.26 -6.16 -26.62
CA SER A 485 -1.40 -6.12 -25.15
C SER A 485 -0.45 -7.07 -24.44
N ARG A 486 0.03 -6.66 -23.26
CA ARG A 486 1.08 -7.34 -22.49
C ARG A 486 0.68 -7.44 -21.03
N ALA A 487 1.03 -8.56 -20.39
CA ALA A 487 0.85 -8.77 -18.96
C ALA A 487 2.06 -9.47 -18.33
N LEU A 488 2.16 -9.37 -17.01
CA LEU A 488 3.18 -10.02 -16.19
C LEU A 488 2.56 -10.34 -14.84
N LEU A 489 2.69 -11.58 -14.37
CA LEU A 489 2.23 -12.05 -13.06
C LEU A 489 3.35 -12.81 -12.36
N ALA A 490 3.91 -12.23 -11.30
CA ALA A 490 4.95 -12.86 -10.49
C ALA A 490 4.38 -13.58 -9.26
N PRO A 491 5.04 -14.67 -8.81
CA PRO A 491 6.18 -15.33 -9.45
C PRO A 491 5.76 -16.23 -10.64
N GLY A 492 4.48 -16.58 -10.74
CA GLY A 492 3.93 -17.40 -11.81
C GLY A 492 2.41 -17.56 -11.68
N GLN A 493 1.79 -18.25 -12.63
CA GLN A 493 0.33 -18.44 -12.67
C GLN A 493 -0.17 -19.56 -11.73
N SER A 494 0.66 -20.54 -11.40
CA SER A 494 0.30 -21.70 -10.60
C SER A 494 0.64 -21.51 -9.13
N GLY A 495 -0.30 -21.88 -8.24
CA GLY A 495 -0.05 -21.96 -6.79
C GLY A 495 0.49 -23.32 -6.32
N HIS A 496 0.76 -24.27 -7.23
CA HIS A 496 1.19 -25.63 -6.89
C HIS A 496 2.72 -25.78 -6.96
N PRO A 497 3.42 -26.02 -5.83
CA PRO A 497 4.85 -26.28 -5.85
C PRO A 497 5.19 -27.47 -6.77
N GLY A 498 6.16 -27.26 -7.66
CA GLY A 498 6.61 -28.26 -8.64
C GLY A 498 5.87 -28.24 -9.98
N ASP A 499 4.80 -27.44 -10.13
CA ASP A 499 4.29 -27.10 -11.46
C ASP A 499 5.25 -26.14 -12.16
N ARG A 500 5.42 -26.28 -13.47
CA ARG A 500 6.35 -25.44 -14.24
C ARG A 500 5.96 -23.95 -14.25
N HIS A 501 4.70 -23.61 -13.98
CA HIS A 501 4.23 -22.23 -13.92
C HIS A 501 4.15 -21.68 -12.49
N TYR A 502 4.85 -22.31 -11.54
CA TYR A 502 4.90 -21.85 -10.15
C TYR A 502 5.70 -20.55 -10.00
N ASP A 503 6.79 -20.45 -10.76
CA ASP A 503 7.81 -19.39 -10.63
C ASP A 503 8.44 -18.98 -11.98
N ASP A 504 7.85 -19.37 -13.11
CA ASP A 504 8.37 -19.13 -14.46
C ASP A 504 8.40 -17.65 -14.88
N GLN A 505 7.75 -16.77 -14.13
CA GLN A 505 7.75 -15.32 -14.34
C GLN A 505 8.51 -14.55 -13.25
N ALA A 506 9.20 -15.25 -12.33
CA ALA A 506 9.95 -14.60 -11.26
C ALA A 506 11.12 -13.76 -11.81
N GLU A 507 11.86 -14.26 -12.80
CA GLU A 507 12.94 -13.50 -13.46
C GLU A 507 12.39 -12.31 -14.26
N ALA A 508 11.32 -12.53 -15.03
CA ALA A 508 10.64 -11.51 -15.81
C ALA A 508 10.20 -10.30 -14.96
N TRP A 509 9.89 -10.55 -13.68
CA TRP A 509 9.56 -9.50 -12.72
C TRP A 509 10.68 -8.52 -12.42
N PHE A 510 11.95 -8.93 -12.57
CA PHE A 510 13.13 -8.07 -12.41
C PHE A 510 13.62 -7.50 -13.73
N THR A 511 13.45 -8.22 -14.84
CA THR A 511 13.98 -7.82 -16.16
C THR A 511 13.01 -6.97 -16.98
N GLY A 512 11.74 -6.90 -16.59
CA GLY A 512 10.72 -6.17 -17.34
C GLY A 512 10.23 -6.89 -18.59
N GLU A 513 10.42 -8.21 -18.64
CA GLU A 513 9.81 -9.06 -19.65
C GLU A 513 8.31 -9.28 -19.34
N TYR A 514 7.50 -9.28 -20.40
CA TYR A 514 6.06 -9.48 -20.32
C TYR A 514 5.67 -10.59 -21.27
N HIS A 515 4.64 -11.33 -20.91
CA HIS A 515 3.98 -12.25 -21.82
C HIS A 515 2.86 -11.55 -22.61
N PRO A 516 2.51 -12.04 -23.81
CA PRO A 516 1.32 -11.59 -24.52
C PRO A 516 0.04 -11.82 -23.70
N MET A 517 -0.88 -10.85 -23.76
CA MET A 517 -2.22 -10.97 -23.19
C MET A 517 -3.19 -11.41 -24.29
N LEU A 518 -3.11 -12.69 -24.67
CA LEU A 518 -3.89 -13.26 -25.78
C LEU A 518 -5.40 -13.07 -25.58
N TYR A 519 -6.10 -12.72 -26.66
CA TYR A 519 -7.54 -12.42 -26.63
C TYR A 519 -8.32 -13.08 -27.77
N ALA A 520 -7.85 -12.99 -29.02
CA ALA A 520 -8.51 -13.69 -30.11
C ALA A 520 -8.48 -15.20 -29.88
N ARG A 521 -9.57 -15.87 -30.21
CA ARG A 521 -9.75 -17.29 -29.91
C ARG A 521 -8.68 -18.14 -30.61
N GLU A 522 -8.37 -17.80 -31.85
CA GLU A 522 -7.38 -18.48 -32.68
C GLU A 522 -6.00 -18.41 -32.01
N ASP A 523 -5.59 -17.22 -31.54
CA ASP A 523 -4.31 -17.02 -30.85
C ASP A 523 -4.25 -17.83 -29.56
N VAL A 524 -5.33 -17.83 -28.77
CA VAL A 524 -5.42 -18.60 -27.52
C VAL A 524 -5.33 -20.11 -27.80
N GLU A 525 -6.01 -20.59 -28.85
CA GLU A 525 -6.01 -22.00 -29.22
C GLU A 525 -4.65 -22.46 -29.79
N GLU A 526 -3.95 -21.60 -30.52
CA GLU A 526 -2.60 -21.85 -31.05
C GLU A 526 -1.55 -21.97 -29.94
N HIS A 527 -1.65 -21.14 -28.90
CA HIS A 527 -0.72 -21.12 -27.77
C HIS A 527 -1.16 -22.01 -26.61
N ALA A 528 -2.21 -22.82 -26.78
CA ALA A 528 -2.74 -23.67 -25.74
C ALA A 528 -1.81 -24.84 -25.42
N GLU A 529 -1.22 -24.85 -24.23
CA GLU A 529 -0.34 -25.95 -23.80
C GLU A 529 -1.10 -27.17 -23.27
N ARG A 530 -2.31 -26.97 -22.73
CA ARG A 530 -3.20 -28.02 -22.20
C ARG A 530 -4.65 -27.67 -22.48
N ARG A 531 -5.50 -28.67 -22.72
CA ARG A 531 -6.95 -28.52 -22.92
C ARG A 531 -7.70 -29.47 -22.00
N MET A 532 -8.69 -28.95 -21.28
CA MET A 532 -9.56 -29.73 -20.39
C MET A 532 -11.03 -29.43 -20.73
N LEU A 533 -11.82 -30.49 -20.95
CA LEU A 533 -13.26 -30.38 -21.17
C LEU A 533 -13.99 -30.80 -19.90
N LEU A 534 -14.68 -29.86 -19.26
CA LEU A 534 -15.57 -30.12 -18.12
C LEU A 534 -16.99 -30.33 -18.65
N ARG A 535 -17.60 -31.48 -18.33
CA ARG A 535 -18.99 -31.80 -18.69
C ARG A 535 -19.86 -31.82 -17.44
N PRO A 536 -21.12 -31.34 -17.52
CA PRO A 536 -22.08 -31.54 -16.45
C PRO A 536 -22.23 -33.05 -16.16
N ALA A 537 -22.43 -33.40 -14.89
CA ALA A 537 -22.76 -34.78 -14.54
C ALA A 537 -24.16 -35.13 -15.08
N GLY A 538 -24.27 -36.24 -15.83
CA GLY A 538 -25.56 -36.78 -16.29
C GLY A 538 -26.05 -36.31 -17.67
N CYS A 539 -25.16 -35.77 -18.52
CA CYS A 539 -25.46 -35.52 -19.94
C CYS A 539 -24.94 -36.64 -20.85
#